data_AF-A0A7Z0CL40-F1
#
_entry.id   AF-A0A7Z0CL40-F1
#
_cell.length_a   1.000
_cell.length_b   1.000
_cell.length_c   1.000
_cell.angle_alpha   90.00
_cell.angle_beta   90.00
_cell.angle_gamma   90.00
#
_symmetry.space_group_name_H-M   'P 1'
#
loop_
_entity.id
_entity.type
_entity.pdbx_description
1 polymer ?
#
loop_
_entity_poly.entity_id
_entity_poly.type
_entity_poly.pdbx_seq_one_letter_code
_entity_poly.pdbx_strand_id
1 'polypeptide(L)'
;MTTTISASAERELERRAKHKLAVLRHVEEVSGSVAATCRYYGISRQAYYKWLKRYESEGFEGLKDRSSAPHHSPTAMWAALPVTWAPSRILTWRASR
;
A
#
# COMPACT_ATOMS: atom_id res chain seq x y z
N MET A 1 12.22 12.80 14.43
CA MET A 1 12.87 12.53 13.13
C MET A 1 11.80 12.64 12.05
N THR A 2 11.43 13.86 11.64
CA THR A 2 10.40 14.11 10.61
C THR A 2 11.05 14.07 9.24
N THR A 3 10.81 13.01 8.47
CA THR A 3 11.25 12.93 7.08
C THR A 3 10.58 14.05 6.30
N THR A 4 11.34 15.07 5.90
CA THR A 4 10.89 16.13 4.99
C THR A 4 10.55 15.49 3.66
N ILE A 5 9.26 15.28 3.39
CA ILE A 5 8.77 14.81 2.09
C ILE A 5 9.00 15.95 1.08
N SER A 6 9.63 15.66 -0.05
CA SER A 6 9.84 16.64 -1.12
C SER A 6 8.49 17.07 -1.71
N ALA A 7 8.33 18.36 -2.01
CA ALA A 7 7.09 18.94 -2.55
C ALA A 7 6.54 18.24 -3.81
N SER A 8 7.40 17.56 -4.58
CA SER A 8 6.97 16.73 -5.71
C SER A 8 6.26 15.44 -5.27
N ALA A 9 6.77 14.79 -4.22
CA ALA A 9 6.16 13.60 -3.65
C ALA A 9 4.80 13.92 -3.01
N GLU A 10 4.65 15.08 -2.38
CA GLU A 10 3.36 15.54 -1.87
C GLU A 10 2.33 15.69 -3.00
N ARG A 11 2.71 16.33 -4.12
CA ARG A 11 1.84 16.50 -5.30
C ARG A 11 1.44 15.16 -5.93
N GLU A 12 2.34 14.18 -5.96
CA GLU A 12 2.03 12.82 -6.42
C GLU A 12 0.98 12.15 -5.53
N LEU A 13 1.17 12.23 -4.21
CA LEU A 13 0.24 11.68 -3.23
C LEU A 13 -1.14 12.32 -3.35
N GLU A 14 -1.19 13.64 -3.50
CA GLU A 14 -2.44 14.38 -3.72
C GLU A 14 -3.13 13.98 -5.02
N ARG A 15 -2.39 13.79 -6.12
CA ARG A 15 -2.98 13.36 -7.39
C ARG A 15 -3.59 11.97 -7.28
N ARG A 16 -2.91 11.05 -6.59
CA ARG A 16 -3.44 9.69 -6.33
C ARG A 16 -4.68 9.75 -5.45
N ALA A 17 -4.69 10.59 -4.42
CA ALA A 17 -5.86 10.78 -3.56
C ALA A 17 -7.04 11.38 -4.34
N LYS A 18 -6.80 12.39 -5.18
CA LYS A 18 -7.79 12.98 -6.08
C LYS A 18 -8.36 11.96 -7.06
N HIS A 19 -7.52 11.10 -7.62
CA HIS A 19 -7.98 10.03 -8.51
C HIS A 19 -8.93 9.08 -7.76
N LYS A 20 -8.56 8.61 -6.56
CA LYS A 20 -9.43 7.77 -5.73
C LYS A 20 -10.76 8.46 -5.39
N LEU A 21 -10.72 9.77 -5.09
CA LEU A 21 -11.93 10.55 -4.81
C LEU A 21 -12.85 10.62 -6.02
N ALA A 22 -12.29 10.82 -7.22
CA ALA A 22 -13.07 10.83 -8.46
C ALA A 22 -13.79 9.49 -8.68
N VAL A 23 -13.14 8.37 -8.36
CA VAL A 23 -13.76 7.04 -8.44
C VAL A 23 -14.91 6.89 -7.45
N LEU A 24 -14.77 7.36 -6.21
CA LEU A 24 -15.84 7.31 -5.21
C LEU A 24 -17.05 8.13 -5.67
N ARG A 25 -16.82 9.37 -6.12
CA ARG A 25 -17.89 10.27 -6.57
C ARG A 25 -18.62 9.76 -7.83
N HIS A 26 -17.90 9.09 -8.72
CA HIS A 26 -18.50 8.51 -9.93
C HIS A 26 -19.57 7.45 -9.63
N VAL A 27 -19.46 6.73 -8.50
CA VAL A 27 -20.49 5.76 -8.09
C VAL A 27 -21.79 6.46 -7.71
N GLU A 28 -21.71 7.56 -6.96
CA GLU A 28 -22.86 8.33 -6.50
C GLU A 28 -23.58 9.04 -7.65
N GLU A 29 -22.82 9.64 -8.58
CA GLU A 29 -23.40 10.51 -9.62
C GLU A 29 -23.86 9.76 -10.87
N VAL A 30 -23.16 8.69 -11.29
CA VAL A 30 -23.33 8.12 -12.64
C VAL A 30 -23.96 6.74 -12.63
N SER A 31 -23.40 5.81 -11.87
CA SER A 31 -23.71 4.39 -12.04
C SER A 31 -24.79 3.88 -11.09
N GLY A 32 -24.90 4.40 -9.86
CA GLY A 32 -25.70 3.79 -8.79
C GLY A 32 -25.28 2.35 -8.43
N SER A 33 -24.22 1.83 -9.06
CA SER A 33 -23.75 0.45 -8.95
C SER A 33 -22.23 0.41 -8.88
N VAL A 34 -21.72 0.06 -7.70
CA VAL A 34 -20.28 -0.11 -7.42
C VAL A 34 -19.63 -1.08 -8.42
N ALA A 35 -20.35 -2.13 -8.82
CA ALA A 35 -19.82 -3.15 -9.72
C ALA A 35 -19.56 -2.62 -11.14
N ALA A 36 -20.40 -1.72 -11.66
CA ALA A 36 -20.22 -1.12 -12.97
C ALA A 36 -19.02 -0.17 -12.97
N THR A 37 -18.94 0.72 -11.97
CA THR A 37 -17.83 1.65 -11.82
C THR A 37 -16.49 0.94 -11.63
N CYS A 38 -16.45 -0.15 -10.84
CA CYS A 38 -15.24 -0.95 -10.68
C CYS A 38 -14.74 -1.54 -12.01
N ARG A 39 -15.64 -2.01 -12.88
CA ARG A 39 -15.29 -2.50 -14.22
C ARG A 39 -14.77 -1.38 -15.13
N TYR A 40 -15.38 -0.20 -15.07
CA TYR A 40 -14.98 0.96 -15.87
C TYR A 40 -13.60 1.48 -15.49
N TYR A 41 -13.31 1.63 -14.19
CA TYR A 41 -12.02 2.12 -13.70
C TYR A 41 -10.94 1.03 -13.56
N GLY A 42 -11.28 -0.24 -13.80
CA GLY A 42 -10.35 -1.36 -13.65
C GLY A 42 -9.91 -1.63 -12.22
N ILE A 43 -10.74 -1.28 -11.23
CA ILE A 43 -10.45 -1.50 -9.80
C ILE A 43 -11.23 -2.69 -9.24
N SER A 44 -10.73 -3.31 -8.18
CA SER A 44 -11.47 -4.32 -7.46
C SER A 44 -12.50 -3.70 -6.52
N ARG A 45 -13.64 -4.39 -6.33
CA ARG A 45 -14.68 -3.96 -5.35
C ARG A 45 -14.12 -3.87 -3.93
N GLN A 46 -13.19 -4.75 -3.59
CA GLN A 46 -12.53 -4.74 -2.27
C GLN A 46 -11.72 -3.46 -2.06
N ALA A 47 -10.98 -3.00 -3.08
CA ALA A 47 -10.25 -1.74 -3.01
C ALA A 47 -11.21 -0.54 -2.83
N TYR A 48 -12.33 -0.54 -3.56
CA TYR A 48 -13.38 0.46 -3.42
C TYR A 48 -13.90 0.57 -1.98
N TYR A 49 -14.37 -0.53 -1.38
CA TYR A 49 -14.91 -0.49 -0.02
C TYR A 49 -13.86 -0.10 1.02
N LYS A 50 -12.59 -0.49 0.81
CA LYS A 50 -11.49 -0.06 1.68
C LYS A 50 -11.27 1.45 1.62
N TRP A 51 -11.36 2.05 0.44
CA TRP A 51 -11.24 3.51 0.29
C TRP A 51 -12.48 4.22 0.83
N LEU A 52 -13.69 3.71 0.58
CA LEU A 52 -14.93 4.25 1.11
C LEU A 52 -14.91 4.31 2.65
N LYS A 53 -14.57 3.19 3.31
CA LYS A 53 -14.48 3.15 4.78
C LYS A 53 -13.49 4.19 5.34
N ARG A 54 -12.35 4.38 4.66
CA ARG A 54 -11.35 5.39 5.05
C ARG A 54 -11.86 6.80 4.80
N TYR A 55 -12.57 7.01 3.70
CA TYR A 55 -13.20 8.29 3.36
C TYR A 55 -14.25 8.68 4.40
N GLU A 56 -15.10 7.75 4.82
CA GLU A 56 -16.12 7.99 5.84
C GLU A 56 -15.52 8.31 7.22
N SER A 57 -14.34 7.75 7.53
CA SER A 57 -13.69 7.94 8.83
C SER A 57 -12.80 9.20 8.89
N GLU A 58 -12.03 9.47 7.82
CA GLU A 58 -10.93 10.45 7.82
C GLU A 58 -11.08 11.49 6.68
N GLY A 59 -12.09 11.36 5.81
CA GLY A 59 -12.28 12.22 4.64
C GLY A 59 -11.19 12.06 3.59
N PHE A 60 -10.82 13.17 2.94
CA PHE A 60 -9.81 13.19 1.88
C PHE A 60 -8.42 12.72 2.34
N GLU A 61 -8.04 13.02 3.59
CA GLU A 61 -6.77 12.57 4.16
C GLU A 61 -6.67 11.04 4.22
N GLY A 62 -7.80 10.35 4.44
CA GLY A 62 -7.85 8.89 4.44
C GLY A 62 -7.52 8.22 3.11
N LEU A 63 -7.61 8.97 1.99
CA LEU A 63 -7.30 8.50 0.64
C LEU A 63 -5.84 8.70 0.24
N LYS A 64 -5.13 9.62 0.91
CA LYS A 64 -3.69 9.81 0.70
C LYS A 64 -2.96 8.52 1.03
N ASP A 65 -1.97 8.21 0.20
CA ASP A 65 -1.19 7.00 0.41
C ASP A 65 -0.37 7.16 1.68
N ARG A 66 -0.57 6.25 2.64
CA ARG A 66 0.23 6.20 3.86
C ARG A 66 1.46 5.37 3.54
N SER A 67 2.61 5.74 4.10
CA SER A 67 3.80 4.92 4.03
C SER A 67 3.47 3.48 4.48
N SER A 68 3.49 2.53 3.54
CA SER A 68 3.35 1.09 3.84
C SER A 68 4.68 0.51 4.32
N ALA A 69 5.34 1.20 5.26
CA ALA A 69 6.53 0.66 5.88
C ALA A 69 6.13 -0.63 6.63
N PRO A 70 6.74 -1.79 6.33
CA PRO A 70 6.42 -3.02 7.01
C PRO A 70 6.67 -2.86 8.52
N HIS A 71 5.67 -3.16 9.35
CA HIS A 71 5.83 -3.11 10.81
C HIS A 71 6.86 -4.14 11.32
N HIS A 72 7.11 -5.19 10.55
CA HIS A 72 8.05 -6.24 10.90
C HIS A 72 8.95 -6.52 9.70
N SER A 73 10.21 -6.11 9.80
CA SER A 73 11.28 -6.48 8.87
C SER A 73 12.19 -7.49 9.59
N PRO A 74 12.14 -8.78 9.25
CA PRO A 74 13.01 -9.81 9.85
C PRO A 74 14.51 -9.48 9.69
N THR A 75 14.83 -8.66 8.71
CA THR A 75 16.19 -8.27 8.32
C THR A 75 16.79 -7.18 9.21
N ALA A 76 16.02 -6.56 10.13
CA ALA A 76 16.56 -5.54 11.04
C ALA A 76 17.48 -6.13 12.13
N MET A 77 17.39 -7.42 12.42
CA MET A 77 18.15 -8.07 13.50
C MET A 77 19.58 -8.49 13.12
N TRP A 78 19.91 -8.61 11.82
CA TRP A 78 21.21 -9.18 11.43
C TRP A 78 22.35 -8.15 11.30
N ALA A 79 22.06 -6.84 11.36
CA ALA A 79 23.05 -5.79 11.13
C ALA A 79 24.01 -5.51 12.32
N ALA A 80 23.92 -6.28 13.41
CA ALA A 80 24.64 -5.98 14.66
C ALA A 80 25.57 -7.09 15.18
N LEU A 81 25.83 -8.16 14.41
CA LEU A 81 26.83 -9.17 14.81
C LEU A 81 28.13 -9.01 14.02
N PRO A 82 29.31 -9.00 14.68
CA PRO A 82 30.59 -9.05 13.97
C PRO A 82 30.70 -10.34 13.18
N VAL A 83 31.28 -10.25 11.97
CA VAL A 83 31.45 -11.29 10.93
C VAL A 83 32.29 -12.52 11.33
N THR A 84 32.27 -12.95 12.60
CA THR A 84 33.14 -14.03 13.11
C THR A 84 32.44 -15.37 13.34
N TRP A 85 31.12 -15.48 13.10
CA TRP A 85 30.46 -16.77 13.00
C TRP A 85 30.09 -17.07 11.55
N ALA A 86 31.01 -17.73 10.84
CA ALA A 86 30.65 -18.54 9.70
C ALA A 86 29.92 -19.78 10.23
N PRO A 87 28.66 -20.07 9.82
CA PRO A 87 28.09 -21.37 10.10
C PRO A 87 28.84 -22.37 9.23
N SER A 88 29.73 -23.13 9.86
CA SER A 88 30.13 -24.41 9.30
C SER A 88 28.87 -25.26 9.16
N ARG A 89 28.43 -25.43 7.91
CA ARG A 89 27.85 -26.68 7.41
C ARG A 89 26.46 -27.04 7.94
N ILE A 90 25.41 -26.68 7.20
CA ILE A 90 24.36 -27.64 6.79
C ILE A 90 24.06 -27.44 5.31
N LEU A 91 24.88 -28.12 4.48
CA LEU A 91 24.38 -28.76 3.28
C LEU A 91 23.38 -29.83 3.73
N THR A 92 22.17 -29.79 3.21
CA THR A 92 21.61 -30.79 2.27
C THR A 92 20.10 -30.67 2.28
N TRP A 93 19.51 -30.14 1.21
CA TRP A 93 18.21 -30.61 0.72
C TRP A 93 18.08 -30.25 -0.76
N ARG A 94 18.52 -31.17 -1.63
CA ARG A 94 18.01 -31.39 -3.00
C ARG A 94 18.73 -32.57 -3.64
N ALA A 95 18.04 -33.70 -3.75
CA ALA A 95 17.77 -34.39 -5.02
C ALA A 95 17.04 -35.70 -4.73
N SER A 96 15.75 -35.73 -5.09
CA SER A 96 15.06 -36.96 -5.43
C SER A 96 15.55 -37.47 -6.79
N ARG A 97 15.64 -38.80 -6.85
CA ARG A 97 15.57 -39.69 -8.02
C ARG A 97 16.89 -40.03 -8.70
#